data_AF-A0A4V2AYH1-F1
#
_entry.id   AF-A0A4V2AYH1-F1
#
_cell.length_a   1.000
_cell.length_b   1.000
_cell.length_c   1.000
_cell.angle_alpha   90.00
_cell.angle_beta   90.00
_cell.angle_gamma   90.00
#
_symmetry.space_group_name_H-M   'P 1'
#
loop_
_entity.id
_entity.type
_entity.pdbx_description
1 polymer ?
#
loop_
_entity_poly.entity_id
_entity_poly.type
_entity_poly.pdbx_seq_one_letter_code
_entity_poly.pdbx_strand_id
1 'polypeptide(L)'
;MLENKKVQVVNSCRKVTPEGELSVANGSAETTNNPAKLNVSFGGFNLPFSNYWVVDLADDYRYAVISTPFRTPVWILSRTPDIAQADLDGIYARLKDHSFWTSRITPTQQAGCSYTDEPQ
;
A
#
# COMPACT_ATOMS: atom_id res chain seq x y z
N MET A 1 -16.63 -0.54 6.79
CA MET A 1 -16.09 0.02 8.06
C MET A 1 -16.60 -0.88 9.17
N LEU A 2 -15.71 -1.51 9.95
CA LEU A 2 -16.15 -2.16 11.18
C LEU A 2 -16.62 -1.07 12.16
N GLU A 3 -17.57 -1.39 13.05
CA GLU A 3 -18.26 -0.43 13.95
C GLU A 3 -17.33 0.38 14.89
N ASN A 4 -16.03 0.16 14.82
CA ASN A 4 -14.98 0.58 15.76
C ASN A 4 -13.82 1.35 15.11
N LYS A 5 -14.03 2.02 13.95
CA LYS A 5 -12.97 2.75 13.20
C LYS A 5 -11.79 1.89 12.75
N LYS A 6 -12.03 0.57 12.65
CA LYS A 6 -11.04 -0.40 12.18
C LYS A 6 -11.35 -0.85 10.76
N VAL A 7 -10.29 -1.09 10.01
CA VAL A 7 -10.33 -1.70 8.68
C VAL A 7 -9.52 -2.98 8.75
N GLN A 8 -10.08 -4.10 8.30
CA GLN A 8 -9.33 -5.33 8.13
C GLN A 8 -8.40 -5.18 6.91
N VAL A 9 -7.15 -5.61 7.06
CA VAL A 9 -6.14 -5.56 6.00
C VAL A 9 -5.70 -6.98 5.71
N VAL A 10 -5.80 -7.39 4.45
CA VAL A 10 -5.24 -8.65 3.96
C VAL A 10 -4.15 -8.29 2.96
N ASN A 11 -2.91 -8.67 3.23
CA ASN A 11 -1.82 -8.56 2.27
C ASN A 11 -1.47 -9.98 1.80
N SER A 12 -1.40 -10.16 0.48
CA SER A 12 -1.05 -11.45 -0.10
C SER A 12 -0.06 -11.28 -1.24
N CYS A 13 0.83 -12.24 -1.40
CA CYS A 13 1.73 -12.34 -2.54
C CYS A 13 2.02 -13.80 -2.88
N ARG A 14 2.41 -14.07 -4.12
CA ARG A 14 2.97 -15.38 -4.50
C ARG A 14 4.49 -15.33 -4.40
N LYS A 15 5.07 -16.36 -3.80
CA LYS A 15 6.52 -16.43 -3.59
C LYS A 15 7.22 -16.80 -4.90
N VAL A 16 8.28 -16.07 -5.24
CA VAL A 16 9.22 -16.35 -6.34
C VAL A 16 8.64 -16.21 -7.76
N THR A 17 7.49 -16.84 -8.06
CA THR A 17 6.86 -16.85 -9.40
C THR A 17 5.37 -16.49 -9.34
N PRO A 18 4.75 -16.10 -10.48
CA PRO A 18 3.32 -15.79 -10.53
C PRO A 18 2.37 -16.95 -10.20
N GLU A 19 2.86 -18.19 -10.24
CA GLU A 19 2.12 -19.40 -9.84
C GLU A 19 2.63 -19.99 -8.50
N GLY A 20 3.58 -19.32 -7.86
CA GLY A 20 4.22 -19.78 -6.64
C GLY A 20 3.26 -19.89 -5.45
N GLU A 21 3.79 -20.42 -4.34
CA GLU A 21 3.05 -20.56 -3.08
C GLU A 21 2.46 -19.22 -2.65
N LEU A 22 1.17 -19.23 -2.33
CA LEU A 22 0.48 -18.05 -1.80
C LEU A 22 0.91 -17.82 -0.35
N SER A 23 1.39 -16.61 -0.07
CA SER A 23 1.68 -16.12 1.27
C SER A 23 0.67 -15.05 1.63
N VAL A 24 0.03 -15.19 2.79
CA VAL A 24 -1.02 -14.26 3.27
C VAL A 24 -0.65 -13.73 4.66
N ALA A 25 -0.84 -12.44 4.86
CA ALA A 25 -0.71 -11.76 6.14
C ALA A 25 -1.99 -11.00 6.46
N ASN A 26 -2.61 -11.36 7.58
CA ASN A 26 -3.80 -10.71 8.11
C ASN A 26 -3.42 -9.62 9.12
N GLY A 27 -4.07 -8.48 9.00
CA GLY A 27 -3.81 -7.31 9.83
C GLY A 27 -5.05 -6.45 10.03
N SER A 28 -4.84 -5.36 10.76
CA SER A 28 -5.86 -4.33 10.97
C SER A 28 -5.25 -2.94 10.87
N ALA A 29 -6.06 -1.99 10.44
CA ALA A 29 -5.70 -0.58 10.38
C ALA A 29 -6.69 0.23 11.21
N GLU A 30 -6.18 1.14 12.01
CA GLU A 30 -6.99 2.07 12.82
C GLU A 30 -6.68 3.51 12.40
N THR A 31 -7.71 4.32 12.23
CA THR A 31 -7.55 5.73 11.86
C THR A 31 -7.01 6.56 13.03
N THR A 32 -6.12 7.50 12.76
CA THR A 32 -5.75 8.54 13.73
C THR A 32 -6.74 9.72 13.70
N ASN A 33 -6.39 10.84 14.34
CA ASN A 33 -7.13 12.11 14.19
C ASN A 33 -6.97 12.73 12.79
N ASN A 34 -5.96 12.31 12.03
CA ASN A 34 -5.80 12.63 10.61
C ASN A 34 -6.26 11.42 9.77
N PRO A 35 -7.28 11.55 8.91
CA PRO A 35 -7.83 10.43 8.15
C PRO A 35 -6.84 9.83 7.15
N ALA A 36 -5.81 10.58 6.72
CA ALA A 36 -4.76 10.08 5.83
C ALA A 36 -3.67 9.27 6.58
N LYS A 37 -3.74 9.18 7.91
CA LYS A 37 -2.75 8.48 8.74
C LYS A 37 -3.41 7.36 9.52
N LEU A 38 -2.86 6.17 9.37
CA LEU A 38 -3.34 4.96 10.03
C LEU A 38 -2.24 4.29 10.85
N ASN A 39 -2.67 3.57 11.88
CA ASN A 39 -1.88 2.61 12.63
C ASN A 39 -2.21 1.23 12.08
N VAL A 40 -1.31 0.65 11.29
CA VAL A 40 -1.46 -0.69 10.70
C VAL A 40 -0.65 -1.70 11.51
N SER A 41 -1.28 -2.82 11.85
CA SER A 41 -0.67 -3.93 12.58
C SER A 41 -0.92 -5.26 11.88
N PHE A 42 0.15 -6.04 11.69
CA PHE A 42 0.09 -7.45 11.30
C PHE A 42 0.52 -8.28 12.51
N GLY A 43 -0.34 -9.17 13.02
CA GLY A 43 -0.05 -9.99 14.20
C GLY A 43 -0.17 -9.27 15.55
N GLY A 44 -0.84 -8.12 15.63
CA GLY A 44 -1.22 -7.46 16.89
C GLY A 44 -0.13 -6.61 17.55
N PHE A 45 1.03 -6.44 16.90
CA PHE A 45 2.07 -5.52 17.36
C PHE A 45 1.80 -4.08 16.87
N ASN A 46 1.79 -3.12 17.79
CA ASN A 46 1.55 -1.71 17.48
C ASN A 46 2.85 -0.91 17.59
N LEU A 47 3.10 -0.04 16.62
CA LEU A 47 4.21 0.91 16.67
C LEU A 47 3.83 2.17 17.47
N PRO A 48 4.79 2.86 18.10
CA PRO A 48 4.52 4.10 18.84
C PRO A 48 4.21 5.30 17.93
N PHE A 49 4.14 5.10 16.61
CA PHE A 49 3.81 6.10 15.61
C PHE A 49 2.91 5.49 14.53
N SER A 50 2.10 6.33 13.89
CA SER A 50 1.35 5.97 12.69
C SER A 50 2.29 5.62 11.55
N ASN A 51 2.19 4.40 11.05
CA ASN A 51 3.13 3.76 10.13
C ASN A 51 2.59 3.61 8.71
N TYR A 52 1.37 4.09 8.44
CA TYR A 52 0.74 4.01 7.12
C TYR A 52 0.11 5.35 6.78
N TRP A 53 0.79 6.14 5.96
CA TRP A 53 0.37 7.49 5.56
C TRP A 53 0.02 7.48 4.08
N VAL A 54 -1.22 7.81 3.74
CA VAL A 54 -1.61 8.10 2.35
C VAL A 54 -1.05 9.48 2.01
N VAL A 55 0.00 9.50 1.20
CA VAL A 55 0.75 10.73 0.86
C VAL A 55 0.37 11.28 -0.51
N ASP A 56 -0.26 10.47 -1.34
CA ASP A 56 -0.82 10.86 -2.63
C ASP A 56 -1.98 9.91 -2.98
N LEU A 57 -3.01 10.43 -3.64
CA LEU A 57 -4.24 9.70 -3.93
C LEU A 57 -4.89 10.33 -5.16
N ALA A 58 -5.25 9.48 -6.14
CA ALA A 58 -6.04 9.93 -7.27
C ALA A 58 -7.47 10.26 -6.83
N ASP A 59 -8.09 11.30 -7.41
CA ASP A 59 -9.48 11.69 -7.10
C ASP A 59 -10.50 10.56 -7.33
N ASP A 60 -10.23 9.70 -8.31
CA ASP A 60 -11.02 8.51 -8.67
C ASP A 60 -10.55 7.24 -7.94
N TYR A 61 -9.61 7.36 -6.99
CA TYR A 61 -9.02 6.26 -6.22
C TYR A 61 -8.36 5.16 -7.07
N ARG A 62 -7.98 5.45 -8.32
CA ARG A 62 -7.32 4.46 -9.19
C ARG A 62 -5.92 4.05 -8.70
N TYR A 63 -5.23 4.95 -8.00
CA TYR A 63 -3.99 4.67 -7.29
C TYR A 63 -3.97 5.34 -5.92
N ALA A 64 -3.11 4.82 -5.04
CA ALA A 64 -2.73 5.44 -3.78
C ALA A 64 -1.23 5.27 -3.56
N VAL A 65 -0.59 6.28 -2.96
CA VAL A 65 0.82 6.22 -2.56
C VAL A 65 0.90 6.29 -1.06
N ILE A 66 1.64 5.34 -0.49
CA ILE A 66 1.76 5.17 0.94
C ILE A 66 3.20 5.29 1.35
N SER A 67 3.43 5.95 2.48
CA SER A 67 4.73 5.97 3.13
C SER A 67 4.56 6.04 4.64
N THR A 68 5.62 6.45 5.32
CA THR A 68 5.71 6.61 6.76
C THR A 68 6.13 8.05 7.08
N PRO A 69 6.13 8.48 8.36
CA PRO A 69 6.65 9.78 8.75
C PRO A 69 8.11 10.00 8.31
N PHE A 70 8.86 8.93 8.07
CA PHE A 70 10.28 8.96 7.70
C PHE A 70 10.51 9.04 6.18
N ARG A 71 9.46 9.18 5.37
CA ARG A 71 9.52 9.22 3.90
C ARG A 71 10.12 7.96 3.25
N THR A 72 10.17 6.87 4.00
CA THR A 72 10.63 5.55 3.59
C THR A 72 10.02 4.47 4.49
N PRO A 73 9.75 3.25 3.98
CA PRO A 73 9.66 2.92 2.56
C PRO A 73 8.47 3.63 1.87
N VAL A 74 8.36 3.49 0.56
CA VAL A 74 7.24 3.99 -0.25
C VAL A 74 6.59 2.83 -0.97
N TRP A 75 5.26 2.78 -0.96
CA TRP A 75 4.46 1.83 -1.73
C TRP A 75 3.54 2.59 -2.68
N ILE A 76 3.52 2.17 -3.94
CA ILE A 76 2.58 2.66 -4.95
C ILE A 76 1.59 1.52 -5.18
N LEU A 77 0.31 1.76 -4.90
CA LEU A 77 -0.77 0.81 -5.07
C LEU A 77 -1.67 1.26 -6.22
N SER A 78 -2.12 0.30 -7.02
CA SER A 78 -3.09 0.51 -8.10
C SER A 78 -4.31 -0.38 -7.88
N ARG A 79 -5.48 0.09 -8.31
CA ARG A 79 -6.71 -0.73 -8.35
C ARG A 79 -6.64 -1.84 -9.40
N THR A 80 -5.78 -1.67 -10.40
CA THR A 80 -5.54 -2.65 -11.46
C THR A 80 -4.10 -3.16 -11.41
N PRO A 81 -3.84 -4.39 -11.88
CA PRO A 81 -2.48 -4.95 -11.94
C PRO A 81 -1.48 -4.09 -12.73
N ASP A 82 -1.97 -3.36 -13.73
CA ASP A 82 -1.21 -2.41 -14.52
C ASP A 82 -1.59 -0.98 -14.12
N ILE A 83 -0.61 -0.09 -14.05
CA ILE A 83 -0.77 1.33 -13.74
C ILE A 83 -0.29 2.14 -14.93
N ALA A 84 -1.08 3.15 -15.33
CA ALA A 84 -0.73 3.98 -16.47
C ALA A 84 0.63 4.69 -16.26
N GLN A 85 1.48 4.68 -17.29
CA GLN A 85 2.81 5.28 -17.21
C GLN A 85 2.77 6.76 -16.81
N ALA A 86 1.78 7.51 -17.30
CA ALA A 86 1.59 8.92 -16.94
C ALA A 86 1.30 9.11 -15.44
N ASP A 87 0.55 8.20 -14.82
CA ASP A 87 0.31 8.23 -13.37
C ASP A 87 1.60 7.92 -12.61
N LEU A 88 2.34 6.89 -13.01
CA LEU A 88 3.64 6.56 -12.42
C LEU A 88 4.62 7.73 -12.48
N ASP A 89 4.78 8.35 -13.65
CA ASP A 89 5.70 9.47 -13.85
C ASP A 89 5.32 10.67 -12.97
N GLY A 90 4.02 10.96 -12.89
CA GLY A 90 3.48 12.00 -12.00
C GLY A 90 3.73 11.71 -10.52
N ILE A 91 3.54 10.46 -10.10
CA ILE A 91 3.82 10.02 -8.73
C ILE A 91 5.30 10.19 -8.40
N TYR A 92 6.21 9.73 -9.27
CA TYR A 92 7.66 9.87 -9.06
C TYR A 92 8.09 11.33 -8.99
N ALA A 93 7.52 12.19 -9.84
CA ALA A 93 7.80 13.62 -9.81
C ALA A 93 7.40 14.26 -8.46
N ARG A 94 6.17 14.01 -7.99
CA ARG A 94 5.68 14.53 -6.69
C ARG A 94 6.47 13.96 -5.51
N LEU A 95 6.78 12.67 -5.52
CA LEU A 95 7.60 12.04 -4.49
C LEU A 95 8.99 12.68 -4.40
N LYS A 96 9.61 12.99 -5.54
CA LYS A 96 10.92 13.65 -5.60
C LYS A 96 10.84 15.09 -5.10
N ASP A 97 9.83 15.85 -5.52
CA ASP A 97 9.59 17.23 -5.05
C ASP A 97 9.43 17.27 -3.52
N HIS A 98 8.78 16.26 -2.96
CA HIS A 98 8.63 16.08 -1.53
C HIS A 98 9.72 15.21 -0.89
N SER A 99 10.92 15.08 -1.46
CA SER A 99 12.08 14.43 -0.82
C SER A 99 11.82 13.02 -0.26
N PHE A 100 10.95 12.23 -0.89
CA PHE A 100 10.78 10.81 -0.57
C PHE A 100 11.90 9.95 -1.19
N TRP A 101 12.25 8.85 -0.53
CA TRP A 101 13.29 7.94 -1.01
C TRP A 101 12.77 7.00 -2.09
N THR A 102 12.72 7.51 -3.33
CA THR A 102 12.23 6.76 -4.50
C THR A 102 13.21 5.70 -5.02
N SER A 103 14.51 5.81 -4.69
CA SER A 103 15.55 4.87 -5.16
C SER A 103 15.40 3.44 -4.63
N ARG A 104 14.53 3.23 -3.64
CA ARG A 104 14.22 1.90 -3.06
C ARG A 104 12.89 1.33 -3.54
N ILE A 105 12.19 2.02 -4.44
CA ILE A 105 10.96 1.51 -5.03
C ILE A 105 11.34 0.48 -6.09
N THR A 106 10.96 -0.77 -5.84
CA THR A 106 11.18 -1.87 -6.78
C THR A 106 9.84 -2.25 -7.41
N PRO A 107 9.73 -2.28 -8.75
CA PRO A 107 8.55 -2.77 -9.42
C PRO A 107 8.20 -4.20 -8.97
N THR A 108 6.91 -4.47 -8.79
CA THR A 108 6.44 -5.82 -8.51
C THR A 108 5.95 -6.45 -9.80
N GLN A 109 6.27 -7.73 -10.02
CA GLN A 109 5.77 -8.48 -11.16
C GLN A 109 4.26 -8.74 -10.98
N GLN A 110 3.44 -8.13 -11.84
CA GLN A 110 1.98 -8.32 -11.83
C GLN A 110 1.50 -9.16 -13.03
N ALA A 111 2.21 -9.14 -14.16
CA ALA A 111 1.85 -9.96 -15.31
C ALA A 111 2.03 -11.47 -15.00
N GLY A 112 1.03 -12.26 -15.35
CA GLY A 112 0.96 -13.70 -15.05
C GLY A 112 0.38 -14.03 -13.67
N CYS A 113 0.18 -13.04 -12.79
CA CYS A 113 -0.40 -13.28 -11.47
C CYS A 113 -1.92 -13.52 -11.57
N SER A 114 -2.41 -14.37 -10.69
CA SER A 114 -3.84 -14.56 -10.45
C SER A 114 -4.28 -13.75 -9.23
N TYR A 115 -5.43 -13.08 -9.35
CA TYR A 115 -6.04 -12.30 -8.28
C TYR A 115 -7.40 -12.90 -7.96
N THR A 116 -7.68 -13.12 -6.69
CA THR A 116 -8.99 -13.59 -6.23
C THR A 116 -9.70 -12.45 -5.52
N ASP A 117 -10.92 -12.12 -5.96
CA ASP A 117 -11.74 -11.08 -5.34
C ASP A 117 -12.38 -11.52 -4.02
N GLU A 118 -12.31 -12.81 -3.70
CA GLU A 118 -12.89 -13.37 -2.49
C GLU A 118 -11.91 -13.19 -1.30
N PRO A 119 -12.39 -12.64 -0.16
CA PRO A 119 -11.56 -12.57 1.04
C PRO A 119 -11.17 -13.98 1.48
N GLN A 120 -9.88 -14.23 1.62
CA GLN A 120 -9.33 -15.51 2.11
C GLN A 120 -9.28 -15.56 3.64
#